data_AF-A0A9C8KBG1-F1
#
_entry.id   AF-A0A9C8KBG1-F1
#
_cell.length_a   1.000
_cell.length_b   1.000
_cell.length_c   1.000
_cell.angle_alpha   90.00
_cell.angle_beta   90.00
_cell.angle_gamma   90.00
#
_symmetry.space_group_name_H-M   'P 1'
#
loop_
_entity.id
_entity.type
_entity.pdbx_description
1 polymer ?
#
loop_
_entity_poly.entity_id
_entity_poly.type
_entity_poly.pdbx_seq_one_letter_code
_entity_poly.pdbx_strand_id
1 'polypeptide(L)' 'MKKNLNSTKNSRRNFVKKTSLLATGISIVPRHVLGGSGFTAPSDKLVIAGIGIGGKGEEDIANLAKSGKANIAYL' A
#
# COMPACT_ATOMS: atom_id res chain seq x y z
N MET A 1 19.99 19.75 -50.14
CA MET A 1 20.19 19.72 -48.67
C MET A 1 19.59 18.44 -48.09
N LYS A 2 20.43 17.51 -47.62
CA LYS A 2 19.98 16.23 -47.04
C LYS A 2 19.55 16.46 -45.58
N LYS A 3 18.26 16.25 -45.26
CA LYS A 3 17.76 16.20 -43.88
C LYS A 3 18.26 14.90 -43.23
N ASN A 4 19.17 15.00 -42.27
CA ASN A 4 19.60 13.87 -41.45
C ASN A 4 18.48 13.53 -40.45
N LEU A 5 17.77 12.44 -40.71
CA LEU A 5 16.78 11.85 -39.81
C LEU A 5 17.51 11.07 -38.72
N ASN A 6 18.08 11.77 -37.74
CA ASN A 6 18.65 11.12 -36.55
C ASN A 6 17.52 10.55 -35.69
N SER A 7 17.29 9.26 -35.86
CA SER A 7 16.42 8.40 -35.05
C SER A 7 16.82 8.46 -33.57
N THR A 8 16.15 9.33 -32.81
CA THR A 8 16.21 9.31 -31.33
C THR A 8 14.82 9.49 -30.73
N LYS A 9 13.82 8.80 -31.29
CA LYS A 9 12.47 8.77 -30.69
C LYS A 9 12.43 8.06 -29.32
N ASN A 10 13.50 7.37 -28.91
CA ASN A 10 13.67 6.71 -27.61
C ASN A 10 14.98 7.11 -26.90
N SER A 11 15.13 8.39 -26.57
CA SER A 11 16.23 8.83 -25.71
C SER A 11 16.00 8.40 -24.25
N ARG A 12 17.02 7.87 -23.56
CA ARG A 12 16.97 7.53 -22.12
C ARG A 12 16.47 8.69 -21.26
N ARG A 13 16.80 9.92 -21.65
CA ARG A 13 16.32 11.14 -20.98
C ARG A 13 14.81 11.36 -21.14
N ASN A 14 14.23 10.97 -22.27
CA ASN A 14 12.77 10.99 -22.47
C ASN A 14 12.09 9.89 -21.64
N PHE A 15 12.73 8.71 -21.52
CA PHE A 15 12.29 7.67 -20.61
C PHE A 15 12.31 8.19 -19.16
N VAL A 16 13.46 8.62 -18.64
CA VAL A 16 13.59 9.17 -17.27
C VAL A 16 12.63 10.32 -17.00
N LYS A 17 12.42 11.26 -17.95
CA LYS A 17 11.40 12.33 -17.81
C LYS A 17 9.98 11.79 -17.65
N LYS A 18 9.63 10.75 -18.42
CA LYS A 18 8.32 10.11 -18.33
C LYS A 18 8.19 9.30 -17.04
N THR A 19 9.21 8.56 -16.64
CA THR A 19 9.21 7.80 -15.38
C THR A 19 9.20 8.72 -14.16
N SER A 20 9.91 9.85 -14.19
CA SER A 20 9.91 10.81 -13.08
C SER A 20 8.55 11.49 -12.90
N LEU A 21 7.86 11.80 -14.01
CA LEU A 21 6.52 12.38 -13.98
C LEU A 21 5.46 11.38 -13.48
N LEU A 22 5.62 10.10 -13.83
CA LEU A 22 4.77 9.03 -13.30
C LEU A 22 5.06 8.78 -11.81
N ALA A 23 6.33 8.77 -11.41
CA ALA A 23 6.77 8.50 -10.04
C ALA A 23 6.18 9.49 -9.03
N THR A 24 6.08 10.78 -9.37
CA THR A 24 5.42 11.78 -8.51
C THR A 24 3.94 11.46 -8.24
N GLY A 25 3.24 10.84 -9.19
CA GLY A 25 1.86 10.38 -9.01
C GLY A 25 1.74 9.18 -8.06
N ILE A 26 2.72 8.27 -8.07
CA ILE A 26 2.79 7.11 -7.15
C ILE A 26 3.34 7.50 -5.77
N SER A 27 3.99 8.66 -5.67
CA SER A 27 4.56 9.18 -4.42
C SER A 27 3.49 9.73 -3.47
N ILE A 28 2.27 9.98 -3.96
CA ILE A 28 1.13 10.42 -3.15
C ILE A 28 0.43 9.16 -2.63
N VAL A 29 0.91 8.66 -1.49
CA VAL A 29 0.29 7.54 -0.77
C VAL A 29 -0.55 8.04 0.41
N PRO A 30 -1.73 7.46 0.68
CA PRO A 30 -2.57 7.86 1.80
C PRO A 30 -1.86 7.73 3.15
N ARG A 31 -2.10 8.67 4.08
CA ARG A 31 -1.43 8.70 5.40
C ARG A 31 -1.66 7.44 6.25
N HIS A 32 -2.79 6.76 6.07
CA HIS A 32 -3.05 5.52 6.79
C HIS A 32 -2.16 4.35 6.31
N VAL A 33 -1.52 4.45 5.14
CA VAL A 33 -0.62 3.42 4.58
C VAL A 33 0.81 3.59 5.07
N LEU A 34 1.29 4.83 5.21
CA LEU A 34 2.65 5.12 5.67
C LEU A 34 2.87 4.85 7.16
N GLY A 35 1.78 4.74 7.94
CA GLY A 35 1.87 4.73 9.40
C GLY A 35 2.28 6.09 9.99
N GLY A 36 2.04 6.29 11.28
CA GLY A 36 2.42 7.50 12.00
C GLY A 36 1.52 7.77 13.19
N SER A 37 1.68 8.92 13.84
CA SER A 37 0.84 9.28 15.00
C SER A 37 -0.65 9.22 14.64
N GLY A 38 -1.39 8.38 15.36
CA GLY A 38 -2.82 8.14 15.17
C GLY A 38 -3.21 7.06 14.13
N PHE A 39 -2.27 6.51 13.36
CA PHE A 39 -2.56 5.48 12.34
C PHE A 39 -1.53 4.35 12.34
N THR A 40 -1.99 3.12 12.58
CA THR A 40 -1.18 1.91 12.41
C THR A 40 -1.09 1.58 10.92
N ALA A 41 0.14 1.45 10.40
CA ALA A 41 0.37 1.02 9.03
C ALA A 41 -0.27 -0.35 8.79
N PRO A 42 -0.80 -0.65 7.59
CA PRO A 42 -1.39 -1.95 7.29
C PRO A 42 -0.40 -3.10 7.45
N SER A 43 0.90 -2.85 7.26
CA SER A 43 1.98 -3.82 7.50
C SER A 43 2.12 -4.25 8.95
N ASP A 44 1.74 -3.37 9.88
CA ASP A 44 1.94 -3.58 11.32
C ASP A 44 0.66 -4.14 11.98
N LYS A 45 -0.40 -4.35 11.19
CA LYS A 45 -1.64 -4.97 11.67
C LYS A 45 -1.55 -6.49 11.58
N LEU A 46 -1.92 -7.17 12.66
CA LEU A 46 -1.99 -8.63 12.68
C LEU A 46 -3.23 -9.11 11.93
N VAL A 47 -3.10 -10.18 11.14
CA VAL A 47 -4.23 -10.86 10.52
C VAL A 47 -4.57 -12.09 11.36
N ILE A 48 -5.79 -12.10 11.91
CA ILE A 48 -6.25 -13.15 12.83
C ILE A 48 -7.39 -13.91 12.17
N ALA A 49 -7.34 -15.23 12.25
CA ALA A 49 -8.44 -16.10 11.85
C ALA A 49 -8.87 -16.94 13.05
N GLY A 50 -10.17 -16.99 13.28
CA GLY A 50 -10.80 -17.88 14.22
C GLY A 50 -11.29 -19.15 13.55
N ILE A 51 -11.18 -20.28 14.24
CA ILE A 51 -11.85 -21.53 13.84
C ILE A 51 -12.49 -22.11 15.09
N GLY A 52 -13.82 -22.25 15.10
CA GLY A 52 -14.52 -22.87 16.23
C GLY A 52 -14.46 -22.07 17.53
N ILE A 53 -14.43 -20.75 17.41
CA ILE A 53 -14.35 -19.79 18.51
C ILE A 53 -15.75 -19.42 19.01
N GLY A 54 -16.21 -20.11 20.04
CA GLY A 54 -17.43 -19.77 20.78
C GLY A 54 -17.12 -19.19 22.17
N GLY A 55 -18.09 -18.50 22.76
CA GLY A 55 -17.99 -18.00 24.13
C GLY A 55 -16.88 -16.96 24.29
N LYS A 56 -15.85 -17.27 25.10
CA LYS A 56 -14.77 -16.33 25.41
C LYS A 56 -13.87 -15.98 24.22
N GLY A 57 -13.64 -16.93 23.31
CA GLY A 57 -12.84 -16.68 22.11
C GLY A 57 -13.47 -15.65 21.16
N GLU A 58 -14.81 -15.59 21.11
CA GLU A 58 -15.55 -14.58 20.35
C GLU A 58 -15.35 -13.18 20.95
N GLU A 59 -15.44 -13.06 22.27
CA GLU A 59 -15.23 -11.80 22.99
C GLU A 59 -13.79 -11.28 22.83
N ASP A 60 -12.80 -12.17 22.91
CA ASP A 60 -11.39 -11.81 22.72
C ASP A 60 -11.12 -11.30 21.31
N ILE A 61 -11.66 -11.97 20.29
CA ILE A 61 -11.51 -11.55 18.89
C ILE A 61 -12.26 -10.25 18.62
N ALA A 62 -13.44 -10.05 19.20
CA ALA A 62 -14.17 -8.79 19.11
C ALA A 62 -13.37 -7.64 19.75
N ASN A 63 -12.71 -7.87 20.89
CA ASN A 63 -11.85 -6.88 21.54
C ASN A 63 -10.60 -6.56 20.71
N LEU A 64 -10.00 -7.57 20.09
CA LEU A 64 -8.88 -7.41 19.16
C LEU A 64 -9.27 -6.61 17.92
N ALA A 65 -10.45 -6.85 17.34
CA ALA A 65 -10.99 -6.03 16.24
C ALA A 65 -11.17 -4.56 16.65
N LYS A 66 -11.75 -4.32 17.83
CA LYS A 66 -11.98 -2.96 18.36
C LYS A 66 -10.67 -2.22 18.65
N SER A 67 -9.60 -2.93 18.96
CA SER A 67 -8.30 -2.31 19.24
C SER A 67 -7.67 -1.58 18.04
N GLY A 68 -8.14 -1.86 16.81
CA GLY A 68 -7.61 -1.29 15.58
C GLY A 68 -6.23 -1.83 15.15
N LYS A 69 -5.66 -2.75 15.94
CA LYS A 69 -4.33 -3.36 15.73
C LYS A 69 -4.39 -4.68 14.96
N ALA A 70 -5.56 -5.29 14.84
CA ALA A 70 -5.74 -6.56 14.17
C ALA A 70 -6.92 -6.51 13.20
N ASN A 71 -6.76 -7.19 12.07
CA ASN A 71 -7.81 -7.43 11.09
C ASN A 71 -8.27 -8.90 11.21
N ILE A 72 -9.58 -9.12 11.29
CA ILE A 72 -10.16 -10.46 11.35
C ILE A 72 -10.41 -10.93 9.91
N ALA A 73 -9.76 -12.01 9.50
CA ALA A 73 -9.88 -12.55 8.15
C ALA A 73 -11.05 -13.53 8.00
N TYR A 74 -11.29 -14.38 9.01
CA TYR A 74 -12.33 -15.39 9.01
C TYR A 74 -12.69 -15.76 10.46
N LEU A 75 -13.95 -16.15 10.69
CA LEU A 75 -14.51 -16.49 12.01
C LEU A 75 -15.06 -17.92 12.02
#